data_AF-A0A3N9N3U2-F1
#
_entry.id   AF-A0A3N9N3U2-F1
#
_cell.length_a   1.000
_cell.length_b   1.000
_cell.length_c   1.000
_cell.angle_alpha   90.00
_cell.angle_beta   90.00
_cell.angle_gamma   90.00
#
_symmetry.space_group_name_H-M   'P 1'
#
loop_
_entity.id
_entity.type
_entity.pdbx_description
1 polymer ?
#
loop_
_entity_poly.entity_id
_entity_poly.type
_entity_poly.pdbx_seq_one_letter_code
_entity_poly.pdbx_strand_id
1 'polypeptide(L)'
;MMNKCTILLLMAIIGSVFSTAIGQERPPIQRMGNAVISPEVGDDGTVTFRYVAPNAKEVIVSGELDGNVYPMTPDTNGVWSVTIGPLSPDIYTYSFFCRRYYGA
;
A
#
# COMPACT_ATOMS: atom_id res chain seq x y z
N MET A 1 -5.41 7.70 -70.35
CA MET A 1 -4.73 8.81 -69.66
C MET A 1 -5.61 9.25 -68.51
N MET A 2 -5.29 8.79 -67.30
CA MET A 2 -6.13 8.97 -66.12
C MET A 2 -5.81 10.32 -65.46
N ASN A 3 -6.85 11.13 -65.31
CA ASN A 3 -6.87 12.48 -64.79
C ASN A 3 -6.55 12.48 -63.28
N LYS A 4 -5.51 13.22 -62.91
CA LYS A 4 -4.92 13.27 -61.55
C LYS A 4 -5.92 13.64 -60.44
N CYS A 5 -7.08 14.23 -60.77
CA CYS A 5 -8.17 14.49 -59.80
C CYS A 5 -8.92 13.24 -59.33
N THR A 6 -9.00 12.19 -60.15
CA THR A 6 -9.80 10.99 -59.82
C THR A 6 -9.11 10.14 -58.73
N ILE A 7 -7.78 10.20 -58.65
CA ILE A 7 -6.99 9.49 -57.62
C ILE A 7 -7.09 10.21 -56.26
N LEU A 8 -7.26 11.53 -56.24
CA LEU A 8 -7.34 12.32 -55.01
C LEU A 8 -8.65 12.11 -54.24
N LEU A 9 -9.74 11.77 -54.93
CA LEU A 9 -11.04 11.49 -54.30
C LEU A 9 -11.13 10.11 -53.61
N LEU A 10 -10.29 9.14 -54.02
CA LEU A 10 -10.25 7.80 -53.40
C LEU A 10 -9.42 7.74 -52.11
N MET A 11 -8.52 8.69 -51.86
CA MET A 11 -7.69 8.70 -50.66
C MET A 11 -8.38 9.31 -49.42
N ALA A 12 -9.49 10.03 -49.60
CA ALA A 12 -10.17 10.70 -48.50
C ALA A 12 -11.07 9.77 -47.64
N ILE A 13 -11.38 8.56 -48.11
CA ILE A 13 -12.30 7.64 -47.41
C ILE A 13 -11.57 6.71 -46.41
N ILE A 14 -10.24 6.64 -46.44
CA ILE A 14 -9.46 5.75 -45.56
C ILE A 14 -9.11 6.44 -44.21
N GLY A 15 -9.41 7.74 -44.05
CA GLY A 15 -8.80 8.59 -43.03
C GLY A 15 -9.51 8.75 -41.68
N SER A 16 -10.52 7.96 -41.29
CA SER A 16 -11.27 8.26 -40.04
C SER A 16 -11.66 7.08 -39.16
N VAL A 17 -10.83 6.03 -39.12
CA VAL A 17 -10.97 4.99 -38.08
C VAL A 17 -9.67 4.83 -37.30
N PHE A 18 -9.26 5.89 -36.62
CA PHE A 18 -8.31 5.80 -35.52
C PHE A 18 -8.89 6.50 -34.30
N SER A 19 -9.89 5.85 -33.69
CA SER A 19 -10.17 6.09 -32.28
C SER A 19 -9.00 5.54 -31.48
N THR A 20 -7.99 6.37 -31.21
CA THR A 20 -7.05 6.09 -30.14
C THR A 20 -7.80 6.23 -28.83
N ALA A 21 -8.34 5.11 -28.36
CA ALA A 21 -8.71 4.97 -26.97
C ALA A 21 -7.46 5.22 -26.13
N ILE A 22 -7.33 6.43 -25.57
CA ILE A 22 -6.38 6.66 -24.48
C ILE A 22 -6.97 5.92 -23.28
N GLY A 23 -6.69 4.61 -23.20
CA GLY A 23 -6.84 3.88 -21.96
C GLY A 23 -5.93 4.56 -20.94
N GLN A 24 -6.49 5.08 -19.85
CA GLN A 24 -5.70 5.47 -18.70
C GLN A 24 -5.00 4.20 -18.20
N GLU A 25 -3.72 4.04 -18.52
CA GLU A 25 -2.87 3.05 -17.87
C GLU A 25 -2.89 3.39 -16.39
N ARG A 26 -3.65 2.61 -15.61
CA ARG A 26 -3.58 2.70 -14.15
C ARG A 26 -2.13 2.36 -13.81
N PRO A 27 -1.40 3.22 -13.10
CA PRO A 27 -0.04 2.92 -12.71
C PRO A 27 -0.03 1.54 -12.04
N PRO A 28 0.98 0.70 -12.29
CA PRO A 28 1.08 -0.60 -11.62
C PRO A 28 0.89 -0.36 -10.13
N ILE A 29 -0.03 -1.09 -9.49
CA ILE A 29 -0.06 -1.13 -8.04
C ILE A 29 1.29 -1.71 -7.64
N GLN A 30 2.22 -0.85 -7.24
CA GLN A 30 3.46 -1.27 -6.60
C GLN A 30 3.00 -1.93 -5.30
N ARG A 31 2.92 -3.26 -5.30
CA ARG A 31 2.74 -4.03 -4.07
C ARG A 31 4.02 -3.83 -3.26
N MET A 32 3.97 -2.82 -2.39
CA MET A 32 5.08 -2.41 -1.56
C MET A 32 5.31 -3.50 -0.52
N GLY A 33 6.20 -4.44 -0.83
CA GLY A 33 6.52 -5.58 0.03
C GLY A 33 5.41 -6.64 0.12
N ASN A 34 5.76 -7.83 0.60
CA ASN A 34 4.79 -8.84 0.98
C ASN A 34 3.80 -8.20 1.97
N ALA A 35 2.49 -8.32 1.70
CA ALA A 35 1.48 -7.80 2.63
C ALA A 35 1.66 -8.49 3.98
N VAL A 36 1.98 -7.71 5.02
CA VAL A 36 2.13 -8.23 6.38
C VAL A 36 0.75 -8.28 7.02
N ILE A 37 0.41 -9.42 7.65
CA ILE A 37 -0.83 -9.57 8.40
C ILE A 37 -0.67 -8.81 9.73
N SER A 38 -1.55 -7.83 9.95
CA SER A 38 -1.65 -7.07 11.20
C SER A 38 -3.03 -6.42 11.34
N PRO A 39 -3.63 -6.43 12.53
CA PRO A 39 -3.21 -7.20 13.70
C PRO A 39 -3.50 -8.70 13.47
N GLU A 40 -2.72 -9.57 14.11
CA GLU A 40 -2.99 -11.01 14.17
C GLU A 40 -3.41 -11.36 15.59
N VAL A 41 -4.61 -11.91 15.76
CA VAL A 41 -5.17 -12.29 17.06
C VAL A 41 -5.02 -13.80 17.22
N GLY A 42 -4.32 -14.23 18.27
CA GLY A 42 -4.16 -15.63 18.63
C GLY A 42 -5.40 -16.18 19.33
N ASP A 43 -5.58 -17.50 19.28
CA ASP A 43 -6.68 -18.21 19.95
C ASP A 43 -6.64 -18.06 21.49
N ASP A 44 -5.48 -17.71 22.03
CA ASP A 44 -5.25 -17.44 23.46
C ASP A 44 -5.53 -15.98 23.86
N GLY A 45 -5.98 -15.13 22.93
CA GLY A 45 -6.26 -13.72 23.16
C GLY A 45 -5.04 -12.81 23.08
N THR A 46 -3.87 -13.34 22.71
CA THR A 46 -2.71 -12.50 22.39
C THR A 46 -2.88 -11.78 21.05
N VAL A 47 -2.27 -10.61 20.90
CA VAL A 47 -2.34 -9.82 19.66
C VAL A 47 -0.94 -9.47 19.20
N THR A 48 -0.58 -9.89 17.99
CA THR A 48 0.67 -9.51 17.32
C THR A 48 0.41 -8.36 16.36
N PHE A 49 1.02 -7.22 16.64
CA PHE A 49 1.03 -6.07 15.75
C PHE A 49 2.27 -6.11 14.86
N ARG A 50 2.11 -5.72 13.60
CA ARG A 50 3.21 -5.55 12.66
C ARG A 50 3.07 -4.28 11.84
N TYR A 51 4.18 -3.58 11.61
CA TYR A 51 4.20 -2.31 10.88
C TYR A 51 5.45 -2.21 10.00
N VAL A 52 5.27 -1.98 8.70
CA VAL A 52 6.37 -1.89 7.73
C VAL A 52 6.93 -0.47 7.73
N ALA A 53 8.13 -0.29 8.29
CA ALA A 53 8.79 1.01 8.37
C ALA A 53 10.33 0.87 8.37
N PRO A 54 10.95 0.53 7.22
CA PRO A 54 12.39 0.21 7.15
C PRO A 54 13.34 1.37 7.51
N ASN A 55 12.84 2.62 7.47
CA ASN A 55 13.62 3.81 7.79
C ASN A 55 13.19 4.47 9.12
N ALA A 56 12.37 3.79 9.92
CA ALA A 56 11.99 4.27 11.23
C ALA A 56 13.16 4.11 12.21
N LYS A 57 13.25 5.00 13.19
CA LYS A 57 14.14 4.84 14.36
C LYS A 57 13.42 4.23 15.55
N GLU A 58 12.11 4.42 15.59
CA GLU A 58 11.25 3.99 16.66
C GLU A 58 9.86 3.79 16.08
N VAL A 59 9.23 2.69 16.48
CA VAL A 59 7.81 2.44 16.26
C VAL A 59 7.23 1.99 17.58
N ILE A 60 6.11 2.61 17.96
CA ILE A 60 5.31 2.23 19.12
C ILE A 60 3.87 1.97 18.68
N VAL A 61 3.19 1.07 19.39
CA VAL A 61 1.73 0.92 19.31
C VAL A 61 1.12 1.26 20.67
N SER A 62 0.01 2.00 20.66
CA SER A 62 -0.74 2.35 21.85
C SER A 62 -2.21 2.61 21.52
N GLY A 63 -3.05 2.66 22.54
CA GLY A 63 -4.47 2.95 22.42
C GLY A 63 -5.27 2.44 23.61
N GLU A 64 -6.55 2.22 23.37
CA GLU A 64 -7.42 1.45 24.25
C GLU A 64 -7.06 -0.02 24.07
N LEU A 65 -5.95 -0.45 24.68
CA LEU A 65 -5.52 -1.84 24.76
C LEU A 65 -5.67 -2.26 26.23
N ASP A 66 -4.59 -2.23 26.99
CA ASP A 66 -4.55 -2.38 28.46
C ASP A 66 -3.99 -1.12 29.16
N GLY A 67 -3.96 0.01 28.44
CA GLY A 67 -3.43 1.29 28.93
C GLY A 67 -1.91 1.45 28.79
N ASN A 68 -1.20 0.43 28.30
CA ASN A 68 0.24 0.50 28.09
C ASN A 68 0.64 1.03 26.69
N VAL A 69 1.86 1.54 26.60
CA VAL A 69 2.53 1.89 25.34
C VAL A 69 3.56 0.82 25.04
N TYR A 70 3.54 0.28 23.82
CA TYR A 70 4.36 -0.86 23.42
C TYR A 70 5.38 -0.46 22.35
N PRO A 71 6.66 -0.34 22.72
CA PRO A 71 7.74 -0.28 21.74
C PRO A 71 7.78 -1.55 20.91
N MET A 72 7.97 -1.39 19.60
CA MET A 72 8.08 -2.50 18.66
C MET A 72 9.55 -2.77 18.33
N THR A 73 9.83 -4.00 17.92
CA THR A 73 11.18 -4.42 17.51
C THR A 73 11.24 -4.62 15.99
N PRO A 74 12.21 -4.00 15.28
CA PRO A 74 12.38 -4.20 13.85
C PRO A 74 13.05 -5.53 13.54
N ASP A 75 12.66 -6.15 12.43
CA ASP A 75 13.41 -7.23 11.79
C ASP A 75 14.40 -6.69 10.73
N THR A 76 15.13 -7.60 10.07
CA THR A 76 16.10 -7.26 9.03
C THR A 76 15.48 -6.67 7.75
N ASN A 77 14.16 -6.81 7.57
CA ASN A 77 13.41 -6.30 6.42
C ASN A 77 12.69 -4.98 6.74
N GLY A 78 12.84 -4.46 7.96
CA GLY A 78 12.18 -3.24 8.39
C GLY A 78 10.73 -3.41 8.81
N VAL A 79 10.30 -4.64 9.12
CA VAL A 79 9.00 -4.93 9.73
C VAL A 79 9.17 -4.85 11.25
N TRP A 80 8.44 -3.92 11.86
CA TRP A 80 8.40 -3.76 13.30
C TRP A 80 7.32 -4.66 13.87
N SER A 81 7.59 -5.37 14.97
CA SER A 81 6.60 -6.25 15.61
C SER A 81 6.59 -6.15 17.14
N VAL A 82 5.43 -6.42 17.73
CA VAL A 82 5.27 -6.68 19.16
C VAL A 82 4.06 -7.60 19.35
N THR A 83 4.14 -8.51 20.32
CA THR A 83 3.00 -9.32 20.77
C THR A 83 2.64 -8.88 22.17
N ILE A 84 1.35 -8.62 22.40
CA ILE A 84 0.82 -8.19 23.69
C ILE A 84 -0.32 -9.11 24.13
N GLY A 85 -0.76 -8.93 25.37
CA GLY A 85 -1.90 -9.65 25.92
C GLY A 85 -1.50 -10.87 26.76
N PRO A 86 -2.45 -11.77 27.03
CA PRO A 86 -3.79 -11.81 26.43
C PRO A 86 -4.68 -10.61 26.80
N LEU A 87 -5.47 -10.13 25.84
CA LEU A 87 -6.48 -9.10 26.07
C LEU A 87 -7.84 -9.75 26.34
N SER A 88 -8.64 -9.14 27.22
CA SER A 88 -10.02 -9.57 27.45
C SER A 88 -10.85 -9.39 26.17
N PRO A 89 -11.88 -10.21 25.90
CA PRO A 89 -12.73 -10.01 24.74
C PRO A 89 -13.43 -8.64 24.77
N ASP A 90 -13.05 -7.74 23.85
CA ASP A 90 -13.63 -6.40 23.69
C ASP A 90 -13.28 -5.82 22.30
N ILE A 91 -13.76 -4.61 22.01
CA ILE A 91 -13.38 -3.82 20.84
C ILE A 91 -12.31 -2.81 21.26
N TYR A 92 -11.11 -2.99 20.73
CA TYR A 92 -9.96 -2.15 21.06
C TYR A 92 -9.60 -1.20 19.91
N THR A 93 -9.37 0.06 20.26
CA THR A 93 -8.84 1.07 19.32
C THR A 93 -7.35 1.28 19.55
N TYR A 94 -6.57 1.34 18.47
CA TYR A 94 -5.12 1.51 18.56
C TYR A 94 -4.57 2.36 17.43
N SER A 95 -3.35 2.84 17.61
CA SER A 95 -2.60 3.61 16.63
C SER A 95 -1.11 3.31 16.71
N PHE A 96 -0.45 3.40 15.56
CA PHE A 96 1.01 3.36 15.48
C PHE A 96 1.57 4.77 15.48
N PHE A 97 2.60 5.00 16.29
CA PHE A 97 3.44 6.18 16.16
C PHE A 97 4.81 5.75 15.68
N CYS A 98 5.22 6.29 14.54
CA CYS A 98 6.47 5.97 13.89
C CYS A 98 7.32 7.23 13.78
N ARG A 99 8.51 7.21 14.39
CA ARG A 99 9.50 8.27 14.25
C ARG A 99 10.41 7.97 13.08
N ARG A 100 10.29 8.74 12.00
CA ARG A 100 11.21 8.69 10.86
C ARG A 100 12.39 9.64 11.07
N TYR A 101 13.53 9.32 10.48
CA TYR A 101 14.62 10.28 10.35
C TYR A 101 14.25 11.35 9.30
N TYR A 102 14.18 12.61 9.72
CA TYR A 102 14.30 13.76 8.83
C TYR A 102 15.72 14.28 9.06
N GLY A 103 16.55 14.28 8.01
CA GLY A 103 17.92 14.75 8.10
C GLY A 103 17.99 16.18 8.64
N ALA A 104 19.00 16.45 9.47
CA ALA A 104 19.44 17.80 9.78
C ALA A 104 20.22 18.39 8.59
#